data_AF-F5NU56-F1
#
_entry.id   AF-F5NU56-F1
#
_cell.length_a   1.000
_cell.length_b   1.000
_cell.length_c   1.000
_cell.angle_alpha   90.00
_cell.angle_beta   90.00
_cell.angle_gamma   90.00
#
_symmetry.space_group_name_H-M   'P 1'
#
loop_
_entity.id
_entity.type
_entity.pdbx_description
1 polymer ?
#
loop_
_entity_poly.entity_id
_entity_poly.type
_entity_poly.pdbx_seq_one_letter_code
_entity_poly.pdbx_strand_id
1 'polypeptide(L)'
;MSLVCSVIFIHHAFNANILDKDYAFSDGEILMVDNAVRTHFEPYERHFKEIGFNENTIKKYLQCTNIQTVTVPVPAKFLRASNVPTGLLNEMIAYLNSEERNHHNFSELLLFLACLFLPHAKVSLHY
;
A
#
# COMPACT_ATOMS: atom_id res chain seq x y z
N MET A 1 -8.83 -11.12 12.26
CA MET A 1 -9.44 -9.90 11.67
C MET A 1 -9.18 -9.93 10.18
N SER A 2 -10.18 -9.64 9.33
CA SER A 2 -9.97 -9.60 7.88
C SER A 2 -9.21 -8.33 7.49
N LEU A 3 -8.21 -8.48 6.61
CA LEU A 3 -7.61 -7.36 5.91
C LEU A 3 -8.59 -6.84 4.86
N VAL A 4 -8.62 -5.52 4.68
CA VAL A 4 -9.42 -4.83 3.66
C VAL A 4 -8.55 -4.47 2.47
N CYS A 5 -7.37 -3.91 2.74
CA CYS A 5 -6.35 -3.62 1.73
C CYS A 5 -4.96 -3.67 2.36
N SER A 6 -3.94 -3.72 1.51
CA SER A 6 -2.55 -3.69 1.90
C SER A 6 -1.77 -2.70 1.05
N VAL A 7 -0.77 -2.08 1.66
CA VAL A 7 0.28 -1.35 0.94
C VAL A 7 1.51 -2.26 0.89
N ILE A 8 1.93 -2.59 -0.32
CA ILE A 8 3.08 -3.43 -0.62
C ILE A 8 4.21 -2.53 -1.12
N PHE A 9 5.37 -2.65 -0.51
CA PHE A 9 6.59 -1.94 -0.87
C PHE A 9 7.64 -2.90 -1.42
N ILE A 10 8.02 -2.72 -2.68
CA ILE A 10 9.01 -3.55 -3.36
C ILE A 10 10.41 -3.07 -2.99
N HIS A 11 11.21 -3.95 -2.38
CA HIS A 11 12.62 -3.70 -2.04
C HIS A 11 13.61 -4.57 -2.83
N HIS A 12 13.10 -5.50 -3.64
CA HIS A 12 13.88 -6.26 -4.60
C HIS A 12 13.06 -6.45 -5.88
N ALA A 13 13.61 -6.10 -7.04
CA ALA A 13 12.92 -6.25 -8.31
C ALA A 13 12.52 -7.72 -8.60
N PHE A 14 11.35 -7.93 -9.18
CA PHE A 14 10.86 -9.26 -9.59
C PHE A 14 9.81 -9.16 -10.69
N ASN A 15 9.61 -10.26 -11.40
CA ASN A 15 8.49 -10.41 -12.32
C ASN A 15 7.45 -11.32 -11.67
N ALA A 16 6.18 -10.99 -11.82
CA ALA A 16 5.09 -11.80 -11.33
C ALA A 16 3.93 -11.84 -12.31
N ASN A 17 3.34 -13.02 -12.46
CA ASN A 17 2.05 -13.16 -13.10
C ASN A 17 0.95 -12.91 -12.06
N ILE A 18 0.26 -11.79 -12.19
CA ILE A 18 -0.82 -11.37 -11.30
C ILE A 18 -2.08 -11.26 -12.15
N LEU A 19 -3.13 -12.01 -11.80
CA LEU A 19 -4.42 -12.00 -12.52
C LEU A 19 -4.25 -12.23 -14.03
N ASP A 20 -3.48 -13.26 -14.39
CA ASP A 20 -3.18 -13.67 -15.78
C ASP A 20 -2.45 -12.59 -16.62
N LYS A 21 -1.80 -11.63 -15.96
CA LYS A 21 -0.96 -10.61 -16.60
C LYS A 21 0.43 -10.61 -16.00
N ASP A 22 1.44 -10.50 -16.86
CA ASP A 22 2.83 -10.37 -16.41
C ASP A 22 3.13 -8.92 -16.04
N TYR A 23 3.61 -8.74 -14.82
CA TYR A 23 4.08 -7.47 -14.29
C TYR A 23 5.55 -7.57 -13.93
N ALA A 24 6.33 -6.60 -14.41
CA ALA A 24 7.67 -6.35 -13.91
C ALA A 24 7.59 -5.31 -12.80
N PHE A 25 8.04 -5.65 -11.60
CA PHE A 25 8.11 -4.77 -10.43
C PHE A 25 9.56 -4.39 -10.16
N SER A 26 9.80 -3.10 -9.94
CA SER A 26 11.13 -2.55 -9.66
C SER A 26 11.29 -2.23 -8.17
N ASP A 27 12.53 -2.20 -7.71
CA ASP A 27 12.85 -1.65 -6.38
C ASP A 27 12.35 -0.20 -6.26
N GLY A 28 11.77 0.15 -5.11
CA GLY A 28 11.18 1.46 -4.87
C GLY A 28 9.77 1.67 -5.40
N GLU A 29 9.14 0.61 -5.92
CA GLU A 29 7.73 0.64 -6.27
C GLU A 29 6.83 0.32 -5.10
N ILE A 30 5.67 0.96 -5.08
CA ILE A 30 4.65 0.73 -4.06
C ILE A 30 3.32 0.45 -4.73
N LEU A 31 2.62 -0.52 -4.15
CA LEU A 31 1.34 -0.99 -4.61
C LEU A 31 0.32 -0.83 -3.49
N MET A 32 -0.86 -0.32 -3.80
CA MET A 32 -2.03 -0.46 -2.93
C MET A 32 -2.92 -1.53 -3.55
N VAL A 33 -3.07 -2.64 -2.85
CA VAL A 33 -3.80 -3.83 -3.32
C VAL A 33 -4.97 -4.11 -2.38
N ASP A 34 -6.09 -4.58 -2.94
CA ASP A 34 -7.14 -5.17 -2.10
C ASP A 34 -6.73 -6.57 -1.59
N ASN A 35 -7.49 -7.11 -0.64
CA ASN A 35 -7.19 -8.41 -0.04
C ASN A 35 -7.26 -9.59 -1.04
N ALA A 36 -8.07 -9.51 -2.10
CA ALA A 36 -8.15 -10.57 -3.11
C ALA A 36 -6.87 -10.61 -3.95
N VAL A 37 -6.44 -9.45 -4.45
CA VAL A 37 -5.22 -9.30 -5.26
C VAL A 37 -3.97 -9.57 -4.43
N ARG A 38 -3.97 -9.21 -3.14
CA ARG A 38 -2.86 -9.45 -2.20
C ARG A 38 -2.38 -10.90 -2.18
N THR A 39 -3.29 -11.87 -2.26
CA THR A 39 -2.93 -13.31 -2.22
C THR A 39 -1.99 -13.72 -3.36
N HIS A 40 -2.07 -13.06 -4.52
CA HIS A 40 -1.16 -13.32 -5.64
C HIS A 40 0.28 -12.88 -5.40
N PHE A 41 0.51 -12.03 -4.38
CA PHE A 41 1.84 -11.59 -3.98
C PHE A 41 2.50 -12.51 -2.96
N GLU A 42 1.77 -13.42 -2.31
CA GLU A 42 2.32 -14.32 -1.27
C GLU A 42 3.58 -15.10 -1.71
N PRO A 43 3.68 -15.64 -2.94
CA PRO A 43 4.89 -16.32 -3.40
C PRO A 43 6.14 -15.44 -3.43
N TYR A 44 5.97 -14.11 -3.42
CA TYR A 44 7.02 -13.10 -3.57
C TYR A 44 7.31 -12.35 -2.26
N GLU A 45 6.86 -12.84 -1.11
CA GLU A 45 6.99 -12.17 0.21
C GLU A 45 8.41 -11.70 0.55
N ARG A 46 9.44 -12.35 -0.02
CA ARG A 46 10.86 -11.98 0.18
C ARG A 46 11.27 -10.73 -0.59
N HIS A 47 10.49 -10.31 -1.58
CA HIS A 47 10.79 -9.19 -2.47
C HIS A 47 10.13 -7.87 -2.04
N PHE A 48 9.23 -7.95 -1.05
CA PHE A 48 8.51 -6.78 -0.57
C PHE A 48 8.34 -6.74 0.95
N LYS A 49 7.84 -5.61 1.43
CA LYS A 49 7.30 -5.42 2.76
C LYS A 49 5.84 -5.02 2.64
N GLU A 50 5.01 -5.45 3.58
CA GLU A 50 3.57 -5.21 3.55
C GLU A 50 3.11 -4.49 4.82
N ILE A 51 2.22 -3.53 4.66
CA ILE A 51 1.40 -2.98 5.74
C ILE A 51 -0.05 -3.30 5.43
N GLY A 52 -0.68 -4.12 6.28
CA GLY A 52 -2.08 -4.48 6.15
C GLY A 52 -3.03 -3.54 6.88
N PHE A 53 -4.14 -3.18 6.26
CA PHE A 53 -5.19 -2.35 6.82
C PHE A 53 -6.46 -3.16 7.03
N ASN A 54 -6.94 -3.22 8.27
CA ASN A 54 -8.24 -3.80 8.59
C ASN A 54 -9.34 -2.73 8.60
N GLU A 55 -10.60 -3.16 8.71
CA GLU A 55 -11.74 -2.23 8.71
C GLU A 55 -11.68 -1.19 9.81
N ASN A 56 -11.23 -1.54 11.02
CA ASN A 56 -11.17 -0.62 12.14
C ASN A 56 -10.13 0.48 11.89
N THR A 57 -9.01 0.10 11.29
CA THR A 57 -7.95 1.02 10.87
C THR A 57 -8.46 2.02 9.84
N ILE A 58 -9.20 1.55 8.82
CA ILE A 58 -9.80 2.41 7.80
C ILE A 58 -10.90 3.31 8.39
N LYS A 59 -11.79 2.76 9.23
CA LYS A 59 -12.86 3.51 9.90
C LYS A 59 -12.30 4.65 10.75
N LYS A 60 -11.24 4.40 11.53
CA LYS A 60 -10.54 5.44 12.31
C LYS A 60 -9.93 6.51 11.40
N TYR A 61 -9.28 6.12 10.30
CA TYR A 61 -8.72 7.07 9.34
C TYR A 61 -9.79 7.99 8.73
N LEU A 62 -10.92 7.43 8.29
CA LEU A 62 -12.02 8.20 7.70
C LEU A 62 -12.64 9.17 8.72
N GLN A 63 -12.76 8.75 9.98
CA GLN A 63 -13.24 9.61 11.07
C GLN A 63 -12.30 10.78 11.35
N CYS A 64 -10.98 10.57 11.26
CA CYS A 64 -9.98 11.62 11.51
C CYS A 64 -9.86 12.64 10.37
N THR A 65 -10.11 12.22 9.12
CA THR A 65 -9.83 13.04 7.93
C THR A 65 -11.07 13.76 7.39
N ASN A 66 -12.26 13.50 7.94
CA ASN A 66 -13.53 14.09 7.51
C ASN A 66 -13.82 13.91 6.01
N ILE A 67 -13.20 12.90 5.38
CA ILE A 67 -13.31 12.61 3.95
C ILE A 67 -14.67 11.93 3.71
N GLN A 68 -15.48 12.53 2.84
CA GLN A 68 -16.68 11.87 2.32
C GLN A 68 -16.27 10.88 1.22
N THR A 69 -16.72 9.63 1.35
CA THR A 69 -16.42 8.57 0.38
C THR A 69 -17.03 8.91 -0.98
N VAL A 70 -16.18 9.13 -1.99
CA VAL A 70 -16.62 9.28 -3.38
C VAL A 70 -16.68 7.88 -4.00
N THR A 71 -17.86 7.49 -4.49
CA THR A 71 -18.06 6.22 -5.17
C THR A 71 -17.37 6.26 -6.54
N VAL A 72 -16.32 5.45 -6.71
CA VAL A 72 -15.64 5.28 -8.00
C VAL A 72 -16.37 4.17 -8.77
N PRO A 73 -16.81 4.39 -10.04
CA PRO A 73 -17.69 3.46 -10.74
C PRO A 73 -17.06 2.10 -11.06
N VAL A 74 -15.73 2.01 -11.10
CA VAL A 74 -14.98 0.74 -11.20
C VAL A 74 -13.76 0.84 -10.28
N PRO A 75 -13.66 0.02 -9.23
CA PRO A 75 -12.45 -0.06 -8.42
C PRO A 75 -11.28 -0.55 -9.27
N ALA A 76 -10.14 0.13 -9.20
CA ALA A 76 -8.90 -0.43 -9.74
C ALA A 76 -8.50 -1.66 -8.91
N LYS A 77 -8.02 -2.72 -9.56
CA LYS A 77 -7.53 -3.93 -8.91
C LYS A 77 -6.33 -3.63 -8.02
N PHE A 78 -5.47 -2.71 -8.45
CA PHE A 78 -4.45 -2.11 -7.59
C PHE A 78 -3.94 -0.79 -8.17
N LEU A 79 -3.39 0.03 -7.29
CA LEU A 79 -2.68 1.26 -7.62
C LEU A 79 -1.18 0.97 -7.60
N ARG A 80 -0.45 1.47 -8.60
CA ARG A 80 1.01 1.36 -8.66
C ARG A 80 1.66 2.73 -8.75
N ALA A 81 2.66 2.96 -7.91
CA ALA A 81 3.50 4.16 -7.92
C ALA A 81 4.99 3.76 -7.96
N SER A 82 5.80 4.54 -8.67
CA SER A 82 7.23 4.32 -8.84
C SER A 82 8.05 5.52 -8.35
N ASN A 83 9.36 5.32 -8.14
CA ASN A 83 10.35 6.32 -7.70
C ASN A 83 10.21 6.78 -6.24
N VAL A 84 9.80 5.90 -5.33
CA VAL A 84 9.71 6.25 -3.91
C VAL A 84 11.02 5.92 -3.19
N PRO A 85 11.56 6.83 -2.34
CA PRO A 85 12.80 6.58 -1.59
C PRO A 85 12.70 5.36 -0.66
N THR A 86 13.36 4.27 -1.07
CA THR A 86 13.26 2.94 -0.44
C THR A 86 13.74 2.90 1.00
N GLY A 87 14.84 3.61 1.30
CA GLY A 87 15.44 3.66 2.63
C GLY A 87 14.51 4.26 3.69
N LEU A 88 13.95 5.44 3.41
CA LEU A 88 13.02 6.12 4.33
C LEU A 88 11.77 5.28 4.56
N LEU A 89 11.24 4.64 3.52
CA LEU A 89 10.05 3.83 3.64
C LEU A 89 10.27 2.55 4.44
N ASN A 90 11.43 1.91 4.31
CA ASN A 90 11.80 0.76 5.15
C ASN A 90 11.84 1.12 6.63
N GLU A 91 12.42 2.27 6.98
CA GLU A 91 12.43 2.77 8.36
C GLU A 91 11.01 3.03 8.87
N MET A 92 10.14 3.60 8.04
CA MET A 92 8.74 3.83 8.39
C MET A 92 7.95 2.54 8.58
N ILE A 93 8.17 1.53 7.71
CA ILE A 93 7.53 0.22 7.84
C ILE A 93 8.00 -0.48 9.13
N ALA A 94 9.31 -0.43 9.42
CA ALA A 94 9.87 -0.99 10.64
C ALA A 94 9.29 -0.29 11.89
N TYR A 95 9.15 1.04 11.83
CA TYR A 95 8.51 1.83 12.88
C TYR A 95 7.04 1.43 13.08
N LEU A 96 6.26 1.31 12.01
CA LEU A 96 4.84 0.91 12.08
C LEU A 96 4.62 -0.52 12.59
N ASN A 97 5.54 -1.43 12.26
CA ASN A 97 5.46 -2.83 12.70
C ASN A 97 6.03 -3.04 14.10
N SER A 98 6.67 -2.03 14.71
CA SER A 98 7.10 -2.12 16.10
C SER A 98 5.87 -2.06 17.02
N GLU A 99 5.72 -3.03 17.92
CA GLU A 99 4.54 -3.16 18.80
C GLU A 99 4.35 -1.97 19.77
N GLU A 100 5.32 -1.07 19.84
CA GLU A 100 5.27 0.15 20.64
C GLU A 100 4.59 1.30 19.89
N ARG A 101 3.26 1.23 19.79
CA ARG A 101 2.28 2.32 20.05
C ARG A 101 1.04 2.14 19.17
N ASN A 102 -0.11 2.22 19.82
CA ASN A 102 -1.34 2.69 19.21
C ASN A 102 -1.09 4.10 18.64
N HIS A 103 -0.67 4.19 17.38
CA HIS A 103 -0.25 5.44 16.75
C HIS A 103 -1.46 6.38 16.61
N HIS A 104 -1.56 7.37 17.50
CA HIS A 104 -2.42 8.55 17.31
C HIS A 104 -2.14 9.24 15.95
N ASN A 105 -0.92 9.07 15.42
CA ASN A 105 -0.46 9.63 14.15
C ASN A 105 -0.60 8.64 12.98
N PHE A 106 -1.34 7.54 13.15
CA PHE A 106 -1.59 6.59 12.06
C PHE A 106 -2.26 7.26 10.86
N SER A 107 -3.13 8.23 11.13
CA SER A 107 -3.75 9.09 10.12
C SER A 107 -2.76 10.02 9.43
N GLU A 108 -1.84 10.67 10.16
CA GLU A 108 -0.77 11.51 9.60
C GLU A 108 0.22 10.69 8.78
N LEU A 109 0.47 9.45 9.16
CA LEU A 109 1.41 8.55 8.51
C LEU A 109 0.79 7.92 7.25
N LEU A 110 -0.52 7.64 7.27
CA LEU A 110 -1.31 7.37 6.06
C LEU A 110 -1.39 8.58 5.13
N LEU A 111 -1.55 9.79 5.69
CA LEU A 111 -1.52 11.03 4.94
C LEU A 111 -0.12 11.26 4.34
N PHE A 112 0.95 10.95 5.07
CA PHE A 112 2.33 11.02 4.59
C PHE A 112 2.58 10.01 3.48
N LEU A 113 2.12 8.76 3.64
CA LEU A 113 2.13 7.76 2.58
C LEU A 113 1.39 8.31 1.35
N ALA A 114 0.15 8.78 1.48
CA ALA A 114 -0.61 9.41 0.40
C ALA A 114 0.10 10.64 -0.22
N CYS A 115 0.74 11.48 0.59
CA CYS A 115 1.48 12.66 0.17
C CYS A 115 2.81 12.31 -0.52
N LEU A 116 3.43 11.16 -0.23
CA LEU A 116 4.56 10.65 -1.02
C LEU A 116 4.08 10.14 -2.39
N PHE A 117 2.88 9.58 -2.48
CA PHE A 117 2.32 8.99 -3.72
C PHE A 117 1.77 10.00 -4.72
N LEU A 118 1.33 11.19 -4.29
CA LEU A 118 0.53 12.10 -5.12
C LEU A 118 1.31 13.12 -5.98
N PRO A 119 2.41 13.76 -5.51
CA PRO A 119 3.07 14.82 -6.30
C PRO A 119 4.29 14.34 -7.11
N HIS A 120 4.89 13.19 -6.79
CA HIS A 120 6.15 12.75 -7.42
C HIS A 120 6.11 11.36 -8.08
N ALA A 121 5.07 10.55 -7.82
CA ALA A 121 4.96 9.23 -8.41
C ALA A 121 4.09 9.26 -9.68
N LYS A 122 4.54 8.59 -10.75
CA LYS A 122 3.64 8.24 -11.85
C LYS A 122 2.70 7.16 -11.36
N VAL A 123 1.48 7.55 -11.00
CA VAL A 123 0.44 6.60 -10.56
C VAL A 123 -0.18 5.94 -11.79
N SER A 124 -0.13 4.62 -11.85
CA SER A 124 -0.84 3.82 -12.84
C SER A 124 -2.03 3.10 -12.18
N LEU A 125 -3.19 3.21 -12.83
CA LEU A 125 -4.42 2.51 -12.44
C LEU A 125 -4.50 1.20 -13.22
N HIS A 126 -4.49 0.08 -12.51
CA HIS A 126 -4.63 -1.24 -13.12
C HIS A 126 -6.04 -1.77 -12.85
N TYR A 127 -6.89 -1.79 -13.88
CA TYR A 127 -8.27 -2.29 -13.86
C TYR A 127 -8.40 -3.74 -14.35
#